data_AF-G7DU51-F1
#
_entry.id   AF-G7DU51-F1
#
_cell.length_a   1.000
_cell.length_b   1.000
_cell.length_c   1.000
_cell.angle_alpha   90.00
_cell.angle_beta   90.00
_cell.angle_gamma   90.00
#
_symmetry.space_group_name_H-M   'P 1'
#
loop_
_entity.id
_entity.type
_entity.pdbx_description
1 polymer ?
#
loop_
_entity_poly.entity_id
_entity_poly.type
_entity_poly.pdbx_seq_one_letter_code
_entity_poly.pdbx_strand_id
1 'polypeptide(L)'
;MAWTANNEHVLTSLVGDDDGEAFVAVAQTKQPSSVCLLSGLPPLSRLLEDAARQAKQAHTRELIRQASATSLDLPQSPVSEVASPKDGQRSRANSESSSVSSKTPAKLRKAQPARKPIQPYEIMRAIEKKDLQLLFEARDASFELLVGKQRSGDTPLLYSLRIGQSHRDISILLVGALSRFINQLDEGPIDRKTRDLLKAVRANLKLAINYSLAVNQTDLISSYLQCIVMSEGDHFLRDTANAVALALRAGKQGRPVAMARRAIQAFATAEFRSLSRTDMISDAEAYLGNSAADLVIMGLWNLVLDHYKAGEALPYYQFSRDDRLFKTFADRIEAAKRDAHYRNKATKLLKSQIEVLLTVMAPRTRNFREKVEQLQEALDGAP
;
A
#
# COMPACT_ATOMS: atom_id res chain seq x y z
N MET A 1 -31.35 37.77 -25.23
CA MET A 1 -32.21 36.89 -26.06
C MET A 1 -31.34 36.08 -27.00
N ALA A 2 -30.81 34.94 -26.55
CA ALA A 2 -29.95 34.08 -27.36
C ALA A 2 -29.97 32.66 -26.75
N TRP A 3 -30.88 31.80 -27.20
CA TRP A 3 -30.96 30.39 -26.76
C TRP A 3 -31.66 29.53 -27.81
N THR A 4 -31.23 29.55 -29.08
CA THR A 4 -31.72 28.61 -30.10
C THR A 4 -30.69 28.38 -31.20
N ALA A 5 -29.60 27.67 -30.92
CA ALA A 5 -28.64 27.25 -31.94
C ALA A 5 -27.88 25.95 -31.59
N ASN A 6 -28.58 24.91 -31.10
CA ASN A 6 -27.91 23.64 -30.80
C ASN A 6 -28.65 22.37 -31.23
N ASN A 7 -29.79 22.49 -31.94
CA ASN A 7 -30.62 21.32 -32.31
C ASN A 7 -30.81 21.13 -33.83
N GLU A 8 -30.19 21.93 -34.71
CA GLU A 8 -30.34 21.76 -36.17
C GLU A 8 -29.70 20.49 -36.72
N HIS A 9 -28.67 19.95 -36.04
CA HIS A 9 -27.98 18.73 -36.50
C HIS A 9 -28.76 17.43 -36.26
N VAL A 10 -29.79 17.47 -35.40
CA VAL A 10 -30.61 16.28 -35.06
C VAL A 10 -31.83 16.17 -35.99
N LEU A 11 -32.25 17.26 -36.62
CA LEU A 11 -33.38 17.27 -37.56
C LEU A 11 -32.98 16.93 -39.00
N THR A 12 -31.69 16.94 -39.33
CA THR A 12 -31.18 16.57 -40.65
C THR A 12 -30.95 15.07 -40.83
N SER A 13 -31.01 14.27 -39.75
CA SER A 13 -30.84 12.81 -39.81
C SER A 13 -32.15 12.01 -39.90
N LEU A 14 -33.29 12.67 -40.12
CA LEU A 14 -34.62 12.04 -40.13
C LEU A 14 -35.39 12.20 -41.46
N VAL A 15 -34.75 12.67 -42.54
CA VAL A 15 -35.38 12.76 -43.87
C VAL A 15 -34.42 12.26 -44.96
N GLY A 16 -34.75 11.12 -45.57
CA GLY A 16 -34.03 10.43 -46.66
C GLY A 16 -33.10 9.33 -46.13
N ASP A 17 -33.20 8.05 -46.46
CA ASP A 17 -33.76 7.39 -47.63
C ASP A 17 -34.38 6.01 -47.28
N ASP A 18 -35.37 5.65 -48.09
CA ASP A 18 -36.16 4.42 -48.07
C ASP A 18 -35.40 3.32 -48.85
N ASP A 19 -34.99 2.25 -48.18
CA ASP A 19 -34.72 0.96 -48.82
C ASP A 19 -35.03 -0.16 -47.81
N GLY A 20 -36.08 -0.92 -48.13
CA GLY A 20 -36.75 -1.81 -47.20
C GLY A 20 -35.95 -3.04 -46.81
N GLU A 21 -35.86 -3.29 -45.50
CA GLU A 21 -35.81 -4.64 -44.93
C GLU A 21 -36.58 -4.66 -43.59
N ALA A 22 -37.35 -5.73 -43.40
CA ALA A 22 -38.29 -5.90 -42.31
C ALA A 22 -37.60 -5.99 -40.93
N PHE A 23 -37.83 -5.01 -40.06
CA PHE A 23 -37.37 -5.05 -38.67
C PHE A 23 -38.42 -5.65 -37.73
N VAL A 24 -37.99 -6.72 -37.05
CA VAL A 24 -38.67 -7.40 -35.95
C VAL A 24 -38.88 -6.45 -34.78
N ALA A 25 -40.12 -6.36 -34.29
CA ALA A 25 -40.51 -5.50 -33.18
C ALA A 25 -39.89 -5.97 -31.84
N VAL A 26 -38.94 -5.20 -31.32
CA VAL A 26 -38.46 -5.33 -29.94
C VAL A 26 -39.34 -4.46 -29.03
N ALA A 27 -40.10 -5.11 -28.15
CA ALA A 27 -40.90 -4.44 -27.14
C ALA A 27 -40.01 -3.67 -26.14
N GLN A 28 -40.08 -2.35 -26.16
CA GLN A 28 -39.41 -1.49 -25.19
C GLN A 28 -40.08 -1.61 -23.82
N THR A 29 -39.32 -2.07 -22.82
CA THR A 29 -39.70 -2.06 -21.41
C THR A 29 -39.53 -0.64 -20.86
N LYS A 30 -40.62 -0.05 -20.35
CA LYS A 30 -40.63 1.24 -19.65
C LYS A 30 -39.82 1.14 -18.35
N GLN A 31 -38.72 1.90 -18.25
CA GLN A 31 -38.08 2.16 -16.96
C GLN A 31 -38.87 3.23 -16.19
N PRO A 32 -39.14 3.04 -14.87
CA PRO A 32 -39.77 4.06 -14.04
C PRO A 32 -38.74 5.13 -13.64
N SER A 33 -39.01 6.38 -14.01
CA SER A 33 -38.26 7.55 -13.55
C SER A 33 -38.61 7.85 -12.09
N SER A 34 -37.79 7.38 -11.14
CA SER A 34 -37.85 7.88 -9.78
C SER A 34 -37.22 9.28 -9.74
N VAL A 35 -38.08 10.29 -9.60
CA VAL A 35 -37.69 11.66 -9.29
C VAL A 35 -37.02 11.65 -7.91
N CYS A 36 -35.68 11.71 -7.88
CA CYS A 36 -34.93 11.95 -6.65
C CYS A 36 -35.17 13.40 -6.20
N LEU A 37 -36.11 13.60 -5.29
CA LEU A 37 -36.19 14.86 -4.53
C LEU A 37 -34.95 14.97 -3.65
N LEU A 38 -34.13 15.98 -3.90
CA LEU A 38 -33.03 16.38 -3.02
C LEU A 38 -33.61 16.61 -1.62
N SER A 39 -33.16 15.81 -0.64
CA SER A 39 -33.53 15.98 0.76
C SER A 39 -33.30 17.43 1.17
N GLY A 40 -34.35 18.09 1.68
CA GLY A 40 -34.27 19.49 2.11
C GLY A 40 -33.13 19.70 3.09
N LEU A 41 -32.41 20.82 2.92
CA LEU A 41 -31.32 21.21 3.81
C LEU A 41 -31.83 21.25 5.26
N PRO A 42 -30.99 20.86 6.24
CA PRO A 42 -31.34 20.97 7.64
C PRO A 42 -31.75 22.40 7.99
N PRO A 43 -32.75 22.61 8.87
CA PRO A 43 -33.15 23.94 9.28
C PRO A 43 -31.97 24.67 9.93
N LEU A 44 -31.86 25.97 9.69
CA LEU A 44 -30.74 26.82 10.13
C LEU A 44 -30.50 26.73 11.65
N SER A 45 -31.56 26.54 12.44
CA SER A 45 -31.46 26.33 13.90
C SER A 45 -30.56 25.15 14.26
N ARG A 46 -30.64 24.05 13.50
CA ARG A 46 -29.84 22.84 13.72
C ARG A 46 -28.37 23.08 13.39
N LEU A 47 -28.09 23.82 12.32
CA LEU A 47 -26.72 24.22 11.96
C LEU A 47 -26.11 25.16 13.01
N LEU A 48 -26.90 26.09 13.55
CA LEU A 48 -26.45 27.00 14.62
C LEU A 48 -26.19 26.27 15.94
N GLU A 49 -27.03 25.29 16.31
CA GLU A 49 -26.81 24.44 17.48
C GLU A 49 -25.55 23.59 17.36
N ASP A 50 -25.30 23.01 16.18
CA ASP A 50 -24.12 22.20 15.93
C ASP A 50 -22.84 23.07 15.91
N ALA A 51 -22.91 24.26 15.32
CA ALA A 51 -21.82 25.24 15.38
C ALA A 51 -21.52 25.68 16.82
N ALA A 52 -22.55 25.93 17.64
CA ALA A 52 -22.39 26.28 19.05
C ALA A 52 -21.77 25.13 19.87
N ARG A 53 -22.16 23.88 19.60
CA ARG A 53 -21.55 22.69 20.23
C ARG A 53 -20.07 22.54 19.85
N GLN A 54 -19.73 22.73 18.58
CA GLN A 54 -18.34 22.68 18.12
C GLN A 54 -17.48 23.81 18.71
N ALA A 55 -18.02 25.04 18.81
CA ALA A 55 -17.32 26.16 19.41
C ALA A 55 -16.98 25.90 20.89
N LYS A 56 -17.92 25.35 21.67
CA LYS A 56 -17.68 24.97 23.07
C LYS A 56 -16.57 23.92 23.19
N GLN A 57 -16.63 22.87 22.36
CA GLN A 57 -15.60 21.81 22.37
C GLN A 57 -14.21 22.33 21.97
N ALA A 58 -14.14 23.25 21.00
CA ALA A 58 -12.89 23.88 20.59
C ALA A 58 -12.30 24.74 21.73
N HIS A 59 -13.16 25.49 22.44
CA HIS A 59 -12.72 26.30 23.58
C HIS A 59 -12.19 25.43 24.74
N THR A 60 -12.88 24.32 25.06
CA THR A 60 -12.40 23.37 26.08
C THR A 60 -11.06 22.76 25.71
N ARG A 61 -10.85 22.41 24.43
CA ARG A 61 -9.56 21.89 23.94
C ARG A 61 -8.44 22.91 24.09
N GLU A 62 -8.72 24.18 23.84
CA GLU A 62 -7.73 25.24 23.99
C GLU A 62 -7.36 25.48 25.46
N LEU A 63 -8.34 25.43 26.37
CA LEU A 63 -8.09 25.51 27.82
C LEU A 63 -7.22 24.35 28.31
N ILE A 64 -7.49 23.12 27.85
CA ILE A 64 -6.65 21.94 28.19
C ILE A 64 -5.23 22.11 27.64
N ARG A 65 -5.09 22.65 26.41
CA ARG A 65 -3.79 22.93 25.79
C ARG A 65 -3.00 23.97 26.58
N GLN A 66 -3.66 25.03 27.03
CA GLN A 66 -3.04 26.09 27.84
C GLN A 66 -2.67 25.61 29.25
N ALA A 67 -3.52 24.79 29.88
CA ALA A 67 -3.22 24.17 31.17
C ALA A 67 -2.00 23.23 31.08
N SER A 68 -1.90 22.47 29.99
CA SER A 68 -0.75 21.57 29.74
C SER A 68 0.54 22.32 29.39
N ALA A 69 0.44 23.56 28.90
CA ALA A 69 1.59 24.41 28.59
C ALA A 69 2.14 25.16 29.83
N THR A 70 1.37 25.22 30.93
CA THR A 70 1.73 25.99 32.14
C THR A 70 2.43 25.14 33.21
N SER A 71 2.59 23.83 33.02
CA SER A 71 3.21 22.91 34.00
C SER A 71 4.72 22.65 33.79
N LEU A 72 5.46 23.58 33.18
CA LEU A 72 6.92 23.52 33.05
C LEU A 72 7.56 24.73 33.73
N ASP A 73 7.48 24.80 35.06
CA ASP A 73 8.46 25.54 35.85
C ASP A 73 8.39 25.10 37.32
N LEU A 74 9.31 24.23 37.74
CA LEU A 74 9.90 24.24 39.09
C LEU A 74 11.10 23.28 39.17
N PRO A 75 12.17 23.64 39.94
CA PRO A 75 13.49 23.02 39.85
C PRO A 75 13.68 21.84 40.82
N GLN A 76 14.54 20.91 40.42
CA GLN A 76 15.07 19.84 41.27
C GLN A 76 15.93 20.40 42.41
N SER A 77 15.81 19.82 43.60
CA SER A 77 16.90 19.72 44.58
C SER A 77 16.68 18.54 45.54
N PRO A 78 17.75 18.00 46.15
CA PRO A 78 17.84 16.63 46.71
C PRO A 78 17.62 16.60 48.24
N VAL A 79 17.52 15.39 48.84
CA VAL A 79 18.16 14.95 50.12
C VAL A 79 17.51 13.68 50.70
N SER A 80 18.39 12.69 50.91
CA SER A 80 18.55 11.65 51.97
C SER A 80 17.44 10.73 52.52
N GLU A 81 17.80 9.43 52.47
CA GLU A 81 17.87 8.40 53.52
C GLU A 81 16.77 8.26 54.60
N VAL A 82 16.15 7.08 54.65
CA VAL A 82 16.01 6.26 55.88
C VAL A 82 16.15 4.77 55.52
N ALA A 83 17.04 4.08 56.24
CA ALA A 83 17.37 2.65 56.20
C ALA A 83 16.24 1.77 56.77
N SER A 84 16.05 0.49 56.38
CA SER A 84 16.73 -0.75 56.87
C SER A 84 15.70 -1.92 56.80
N PRO A 85 16.00 -3.22 57.04
CA PRO A 85 17.17 -4.06 56.66
C PRO A 85 16.82 -5.56 56.32
N LYS A 86 17.87 -6.35 56.02
CA LYS A 86 18.03 -7.85 56.09
C LYS A 86 17.54 -8.70 54.89
N ASP A 87 18.19 -9.79 54.45
CA ASP A 87 19.44 -10.50 54.81
C ASP A 87 19.77 -11.57 53.71
N GLY A 88 21.06 -11.87 53.52
CA GLY A 88 21.60 -13.17 53.02
C GLY A 88 21.40 -13.54 51.54
N GLN A 89 22.32 -14.12 50.76
CA GLN A 89 23.53 -14.88 51.04
C GLN A 89 24.51 -14.84 49.85
N ARG A 90 25.79 -15.00 50.18
CA ARG A 90 26.97 -15.19 49.33
C ARG A 90 26.90 -16.48 48.49
N SER A 91 27.49 -16.45 47.30
CA SER A 91 28.63 -17.34 46.98
C SER A 91 29.43 -16.88 45.75
N ARG A 92 30.75 -16.92 45.93
CA ARG A 92 31.84 -16.71 44.97
C ARG A 92 31.90 -17.84 43.92
N ALA A 93 32.40 -17.55 42.71
CA ALA A 93 33.57 -18.23 42.14
C ALA A 93 34.04 -17.58 40.81
N ASN A 94 35.37 -17.53 40.67
CA ASN A 94 36.25 -17.26 39.51
C ASN A 94 35.70 -17.58 38.11
N SER A 95 36.12 -16.92 37.01
CA SER A 95 37.45 -17.07 36.38
C SER A 95 37.62 -15.97 35.30
N GLU A 96 38.66 -15.14 35.38
CA GLU A 96 39.91 -15.16 34.58
C GLU A 96 39.84 -14.97 33.04
N SER A 97 40.53 -13.90 32.62
CA SER A 97 41.27 -13.70 31.35
C SER A 97 40.47 -13.56 30.04
N SER A 98 40.78 -12.70 29.08
CA SER A 98 41.85 -11.73 28.85
C SER A 98 41.38 -10.78 27.74
N SER A 99 41.25 -9.49 28.03
CA SER A 99 40.89 -8.45 27.07
C SER A 99 42.13 -7.93 26.34
N VAL A 100 42.29 -8.29 25.06
CA VAL A 100 43.26 -7.66 24.16
C VAL A 100 42.73 -6.28 23.78
N SER A 101 43.45 -5.27 24.26
CA SER A 101 43.22 -3.86 24.02
C SER A 101 43.71 -3.48 22.61
N SER A 102 42.80 -3.27 21.67
CA SER A 102 43.08 -2.57 20.41
C SER A 102 42.54 -1.14 20.49
N LYS A 103 43.40 -0.25 21.00
CA LYS A 103 43.21 1.20 20.97
C LYS A 103 43.17 1.68 19.52
N THR A 104 41.97 1.88 18.99
CA THR A 104 41.76 2.73 17.80
C THR A 104 41.44 4.15 18.29
N PRO A 105 42.01 5.20 17.67
CA PRO A 105 41.76 6.56 18.10
C PRO A 105 40.33 6.92 17.72
N ALA A 106 39.48 7.05 18.74
CA ALA A 106 38.18 7.67 18.63
C ALA A 106 38.37 9.11 18.15
N LYS A 107 38.28 9.33 16.83
CA LYS A 107 37.98 10.65 16.28
C LYS A 107 36.67 11.07 16.93
N LEU A 108 36.75 12.04 17.83
CA LEU A 108 35.61 12.80 18.31
C LEU A 108 34.85 13.30 17.07
N ARG A 109 33.79 12.57 16.68
CA ARG A 109 32.77 13.13 15.81
C ARG A 109 32.12 14.21 16.67
N LYS A 110 32.49 15.46 16.42
CA LYS A 110 31.74 16.63 16.88
C LYS A 110 30.27 16.28 16.65
N ALA A 111 29.51 16.12 17.73
CA ALA A 111 28.06 16.00 17.65
C ALA A 111 27.60 17.23 16.85
N GLN A 112 27.09 16.99 15.64
CA GLN A 112 26.48 18.08 14.89
C GLN A 112 25.37 18.66 15.78
N PRO A 113 25.25 20.00 15.87
CA PRO A 113 24.16 20.60 16.61
C PRO A 113 22.85 19.98 16.12
N ALA A 114 21.98 19.58 17.04
CA ALA A 114 20.66 19.03 16.73
C ALA A 114 19.98 19.98 15.74
N ARG A 115 19.89 19.57 14.48
CA ARG A 115 19.32 20.41 13.42
C ARG A 115 17.87 20.66 13.80
N LYS A 116 17.43 21.91 13.63
CA LYS A 116 16.05 22.29 13.89
C LYS A 116 15.12 21.39 13.07
N PRO A 117 14.01 20.88 13.64
CA PRO A 117 13.08 20.04 12.90
C PRO A 117 12.50 20.85 11.74
N ILE A 118 12.55 20.26 10.54
CA ILE A 118 12.04 20.88 9.31
C ILE A 118 10.58 21.22 9.50
N GLN A 119 10.22 22.46 9.19
CA GLN A 119 8.86 22.92 9.34
C GLN A 119 8.06 22.77 8.04
N PRO A 120 6.73 22.58 8.11
CA PRO A 120 5.95 22.33 6.92
C PRO A 120 5.95 23.50 5.90
N TYR A 121 6.06 24.75 6.35
CA TYR A 121 6.21 25.92 5.47
C TYR A 121 7.55 25.95 4.72
N GLU A 122 8.59 25.31 5.27
CA GLU A 122 9.92 25.27 4.65
C GLU A 122 9.91 24.36 3.43
N ILE A 123 9.12 23.28 3.44
CA ILE A 123 8.90 22.40 2.29
C ILE A 123 8.29 23.18 1.12
N MET A 124 7.26 23.98 1.39
CA MET A 124 6.58 24.76 0.36
C MET A 124 7.51 25.81 -0.24
N ARG A 125 8.28 26.51 0.62
CA ARG A 125 9.30 27.46 0.19
C ARG A 125 10.43 26.79 -0.61
N ALA A 126 10.82 25.58 -0.21
CA ALA A 126 11.83 24.80 -0.92
C ALA A 126 11.33 24.38 -2.30
N ILE A 127 10.04 24.07 -2.46
CA ILE A 127 9.44 23.84 -3.77
C ILE A 127 9.54 25.10 -4.64
N GLU A 128 9.06 26.25 -4.15
CA GLU A 128 9.09 27.52 -4.90
C GLU A 128 10.51 27.90 -5.35
N LYS A 129 11.51 27.65 -4.49
CA LYS A 129 12.91 27.97 -4.74
C LYS A 129 13.70 26.85 -5.42
N LYS A 130 13.08 25.69 -5.66
CA LYS A 130 13.76 24.47 -6.14
C LYS A 130 14.96 24.05 -5.28
N ASP A 131 14.85 24.22 -3.96
CA ASP A 131 15.87 23.79 -3.00
C ASP A 131 15.85 22.27 -2.83
N LEU A 132 16.59 21.59 -3.72
CA LEU A 132 16.67 20.13 -3.73
C LEU A 132 17.30 19.57 -2.46
N GLN A 133 18.21 20.32 -1.84
CA GLN A 133 18.93 19.85 -0.66
C GLN A 133 17.97 19.71 0.52
N LEU A 134 17.12 20.72 0.77
CA LEU A 134 16.11 20.63 1.83
C LEU A 134 15.09 19.52 1.55
N LEU A 135 14.68 19.34 0.28
CA LEU A 135 13.74 18.29 -0.09
C LEU A 135 14.31 16.89 0.11
N PHE A 136 15.60 16.67 -0.19
CA PHE A 136 16.27 15.41 0.11
C PHE A 136 16.44 15.18 1.62
N GLU A 137 16.74 16.23 2.40
CA GLU A 137 16.80 16.12 3.87
C GLU A 137 15.42 15.78 4.45
N ALA A 138 14.37 16.43 3.97
CA ALA A 138 12.99 16.15 4.37
C ALA A 138 12.56 14.74 3.98
N ARG A 139 12.97 14.23 2.81
CA ARG A 139 12.71 12.84 2.40
C ARG A 139 13.25 11.84 3.42
N ASP A 140 14.48 12.05 3.88
CA ASP A 140 15.18 11.08 4.73
C ASP A 140 14.82 11.23 6.22
N ALA A 141 14.59 12.47 6.70
CA ALA A 141 14.37 12.75 8.11
C ALA A 141 12.89 12.98 8.49
N SER A 142 12.03 13.35 7.55
CA SER A 142 10.67 13.82 7.85
C SER A 142 9.70 13.58 6.68
N PHE A 143 9.69 12.34 6.16
CA PHE A 143 8.90 11.97 4.98
C PHE A 143 7.40 12.32 5.09
N GLU A 144 6.83 12.23 6.28
CA GLU A 144 5.42 12.59 6.54
C GLU A 144 5.06 14.00 6.05
N LEU A 145 6.01 14.95 6.11
CA LEU A 145 5.83 16.32 5.64
C LEU A 145 5.70 16.42 4.12
N LEU A 146 6.24 15.45 3.37
CA LEU A 146 6.16 15.41 1.90
C LEU A 146 4.82 14.85 1.40
N VAL A 147 4.10 14.12 2.25
CA VAL A 147 2.85 13.42 1.87
C VAL A 147 1.62 14.15 2.39
N GLY A 148 1.72 14.71 3.60
CA GLY A 148 0.61 15.35 4.29
C GLY A 148 0.13 16.64 3.61
N LYS A 149 -1.16 16.93 3.78
CA LYS A 149 -1.71 18.24 3.42
C LYS A 149 -1.12 19.31 4.34
N GLN A 150 -0.69 20.40 3.72
CA GLN A 150 -0.14 21.55 4.42
C GLN A 150 -1.26 22.47 4.91
N ARG A 151 -0.90 23.53 5.64
CA ARG A 151 -1.89 24.54 6.10
C ARG A 151 -2.67 25.18 4.95
N SER A 152 -2.09 25.22 3.75
CA SER A 152 -2.75 25.68 2.52
C SER A 152 -3.82 24.71 2.00
N GLY A 153 -3.92 23.49 2.55
CA GLY A 153 -4.80 22.43 2.08
C GLY A 153 -4.19 21.54 0.98
N ASP A 154 -3.09 21.99 0.36
CA ASP A 154 -2.39 21.27 -0.70
C ASP A 154 -1.32 20.33 -0.14
N THR A 155 -1.11 19.19 -0.82
CA THR A 155 0.10 18.40 -0.61
C THR A 155 1.28 19.05 -1.34
N PRO A 156 2.53 18.84 -0.90
CA PRO A 156 3.72 19.31 -1.59
C PRO A 156 3.74 18.96 -3.08
N LEU A 157 3.32 17.73 -3.43
CA LEU A 157 3.21 17.29 -4.82
C LEU A 157 2.12 18.04 -5.60
N LEU A 158 0.93 18.22 -5.02
CA LEU A 158 -0.14 18.98 -5.68
C LEU A 158 0.27 20.43 -5.91
N TYR A 159 0.98 21.01 -4.96
CA TYR A 159 1.46 22.37 -5.06
C TYR A 159 2.51 22.52 -6.18
N SER A 160 3.50 21.63 -6.26
CA SER A 160 4.48 21.67 -7.35
C SER A 160 3.83 21.49 -8.73
N LEU A 161 2.82 20.61 -8.82
CA LEU A 161 2.03 20.41 -10.03
C LEU A 161 1.23 21.66 -10.44
N ARG A 162 0.68 22.41 -9.48
CA ARG A 162 -0.07 23.65 -9.74
C ARG A 162 0.81 24.78 -10.27
N ILE A 163 2.06 24.86 -9.83
CA ILE A 163 3.01 25.84 -10.39
C ILE A 163 3.28 25.54 -11.88
N GLY A 164 3.21 24.27 -12.27
CA GLY A 164 3.26 23.83 -13.66
C GLY A 164 4.65 23.41 -14.12
N GLN A 165 4.90 23.54 -15.43
CA GLN A 165 6.05 22.91 -16.10
C GLN A 165 7.41 23.34 -15.53
N SER A 166 7.52 24.55 -15.00
CA SER A 166 8.74 25.05 -14.36
C SER A 166 9.18 24.20 -13.16
N HIS A 167 8.26 23.48 -12.51
CA HIS A 167 8.51 22.64 -11.32
C HIS A 167 8.28 21.14 -11.62
N ARG A 168 8.34 20.74 -12.89
CA ARG A 168 8.21 19.34 -13.29
C ARG A 168 9.25 18.45 -12.62
N ASP A 169 10.51 18.88 -12.57
CA ASP A 169 11.60 18.10 -11.97
C ASP A 169 11.40 17.89 -10.46
N ILE A 170 10.87 18.90 -9.77
CA ILE A 170 10.50 18.79 -8.35
C ILE A 170 9.37 17.78 -8.17
N SER A 171 8.37 17.83 -9.04
CA SER A 171 7.25 16.88 -9.00
C SER A 171 7.74 15.45 -9.23
N ILE A 172 8.66 15.24 -10.18
CA ILE A 172 9.31 13.94 -10.43
C ILE A 172 10.11 13.48 -9.21
N LEU A 173 10.86 14.37 -8.56
CA LEU A 173 11.62 14.07 -7.34
C LEU A 173 10.69 13.63 -6.20
N LEU A 174 9.59 14.37 -5.98
CA LEU A 174 8.61 14.03 -4.96
C LEU A 174 7.96 12.68 -5.24
N VAL A 175 7.56 12.40 -6.49
CA VAL A 175 7.04 11.08 -6.89
C VAL A 175 8.09 9.99 -6.64
N GLY A 176 9.35 10.22 -6.99
CA GLY A 176 10.45 9.29 -6.72
C GLY A 176 10.65 9.02 -5.23
N ALA A 177 10.48 10.04 -4.38
CA ALA A 177 10.51 9.88 -2.92
C ALA A 177 9.36 9.00 -2.42
N LEU A 178 8.14 9.18 -2.96
CA LEU A 178 6.98 8.36 -2.63
C LEU A 178 7.17 6.89 -3.02
N SER A 179 7.63 6.63 -4.24
CA SER A 179 7.90 5.25 -4.71
C SER A 179 9.02 4.59 -3.91
N ARG A 180 10.09 5.34 -3.59
CA ARG A 180 11.19 4.85 -2.74
C ARG A 180 10.70 4.44 -1.36
N PHE A 181 9.82 5.23 -0.73
CA PHE A 181 9.26 4.91 0.58
C PHE A 181 8.55 3.55 0.59
N ILE A 182 7.74 3.27 -0.43
CA ILE A 182 7.03 1.99 -0.57
C ILE A 182 8.00 0.81 -0.72
N ASN A 183 9.05 1.00 -1.51
CA ASN A 183 10.06 -0.05 -1.73
C ASN A 183 10.95 -0.28 -0.50
N GLN A 184 11.18 0.74 0.32
CA GLN A 184 12.03 0.69 1.52
C GLN A 184 11.27 0.43 2.82
N LEU A 185 9.95 0.24 2.76
CA LEU A 185 9.17 -0.07 3.95
C LEU A 185 9.68 -1.34 4.63
N ASP A 186 9.81 -1.29 5.95
CA ASP A 186 10.29 -2.41 6.77
C ASP A 186 9.51 -3.71 6.52
N GLU A 187 10.16 -4.83 6.78
CA GLU A 187 9.58 -6.18 6.68
C GLU A 187 8.66 -6.53 7.85
N GLY A 188 8.40 -5.58 8.74
CA GLY A 188 7.55 -5.77 9.90
C GLY A 188 6.05 -5.68 9.58
N PRO A 189 5.21 -6.03 10.56
CA PRO A 189 3.78 -5.79 10.47
C PRO A 189 3.49 -4.28 10.30
N ILE A 190 2.59 -3.96 9.37
CA ILE A 190 2.19 -2.57 9.10
C ILE A 190 1.32 -2.07 10.25
N ASP A 191 1.88 -1.13 11.02
CA ASP A 191 1.16 -0.44 12.08
C ASP A 191 0.12 0.55 11.53
N ARG A 192 -0.74 1.08 12.40
CA ARG A 192 -1.81 1.99 11.99
C ARG A 192 -1.26 3.27 11.35
N LYS A 193 -0.16 3.83 11.88
CA LYS A 193 0.42 5.07 11.36
C LYS A 193 0.98 4.87 9.97
N THR A 194 1.71 3.77 9.74
CA THR A 194 2.22 3.43 8.42
C THR A 194 1.10 3.18 7.43
N ARG A 195 -0.01 2.55 7.85
CA ARG A 195 -1.19 2.38 7.00
C ARG A 195 -1.82 3.70 6.59
N ASP A 196 -1.98 4.63 7.53
CA ASP A 196 -2.52 5.96 7.24
C ASP A 196 -1.58 6.76 6.32
N LEU A 197 -0.26 6.61 6.51
CA LEU A 197 0.75 7.19 5.64
C LEU A 197 0.70 6.57 4.23
N LEU A 198 0.56 5.25 4.10
CA LEU A 198 0.38 4.57 2.81
C LEU A 198 -0.87 5.10 2.08
N LYS A 199 -1.99 5.32 2.77
CA LYS A 199 -3.19 5.93 2.16
C LYS A 199 -2.91 7.33 1.62
N ALA A 200 -2.14 8.13 2.36
CA ALA A 200 -1.74 9.45 1.92
C ALA A 200 -0.77 9.37 0.71
N VAL A 201 0.16 8.41 0.71
CA VAL A 201 1.05 8.13 -0.43
C VAL A 201 0.23 7.72 -1.65
N ARG A 202 -0.71 6.79 -1.51
CA ARG A 202 -1.65 6.36 -2.58
C ARG A 202 -2.35 7.55 -3.22
N ALA A 203 -2.88 8.47 -2.42
CA ALA A 203 -3.56 9.65 -2.94
C ALA A 203 -2.62 10.54 -3.78
N ASN A 204 -1.36 10.70 -3.35
CA ASN A 204 -0.36 11.46 -4.09
C ASN A 204 0.12 10.72 -5.36
N LEU A 205 0.30 9.40 -5.32
CA LEU A 205 0.64 8.61 -6.52
C LEU A 205 -0.48 8.62 -7.55
N LYS A 206 -1.74 8.50 -7.10
CA LYS A 206 -2.93 8.67 -7.95
C LYS A 206 -2.93 10.04 -8.63
N LEU A 207 -2.60 11.10 -7.89
CA LEU A 207 -2.45 12.44 -8.45
C LEU A 207 -1.35 12.49 -9.51
N ALA A 208 -0.18 11.93 -9.25
CA ALA A 208 0.94 11.89 -10.19
C ALA A 208 0.57 11.19 -11.51
N ILE A 209 -0.14 10.07 -11.42
CA ILE A 209 -0.63 9.31 -12.58
C ILE A 209 -1.62 10.16 -13.39
N ASN A 210 -2.59 10.80 -12.74
CA ASN A 210 -3.57 11.65 -13.41
C ASN A 210 -2.93 12.84 -14.15
N TYR A 211 -1.87 13.42 -13.59
CA TYR A 211 -1.10 14.50 -14.22
C TYR A 211 -0.10 13.99 -15.28
N SER A 212 -0.14 12.69 -15.61
CA SER A 212 0.77 12.05 -16.58
C SER A 212 2.25 12.29 -16.28
N LEU A 213 2.61 12.41 -14.99
CA LEU A 213 4.02 12.30 -14.58
C LEU A 213 4.56 10.88 -14.85
N ALA A 214 3.66 9.93 -15.11
CA ALA A 214 3.93 8.54 -15.45
C ALA A 214 4.56 8.32 -16.84
N VAL A 215 4.63 9.34 -17.71
CA VAL A 215 5.30 9.19 -19.01
C VAL A 215 6.76 8.85 -18.75
N ASN A 216 7.13 7.59 -19.01
CA ASN A 216 8.44 6.95 -18.79
C ASN A 216 8.76 6.47 -17.36
N GLN A 217 7.76 6.25 -16.49
CA GLN A 217 7.97 5.66 -15.15
C GLN A 217 7.09 4.41 -14.92
N THR A 218 7.52 3.25 -15.41
CA THR A 218 6.83 1.95 -15.19
C THR A 218 6.69 1.61 -13.71
N ASP A 219 7.67 2.00 -12.90
CA ASP A 219 7.70 1.72 -11.45
C ASP A 219 6.61 2.46 -10.67
N LEU A 220 6.06 3.54 -11.24
CA LEU A 220 5.02 4.34 -10.58
C LEU A 220 3.73 3.55 -10.40
N ILE A 221 3.34 2.80 -11.43
CA ILE A 221 2.11 1.99 -11.39
C ILE A 221 2.27 0.83 -10.43
N SER A 222 3.41 0.15 -10.47
CA SER A 222 3.74 -0.92 -9.52
C SER A 222 3.67 -0.41 -8.08
N SER A 223 4.30 0.74 -7.80
CA SER A 223 4.25 1.39 -6.48
C SER A 223 2.81 1.75 -6.06
N TYR A 224 2.00 2.26 -7.00
CA TYR A 224 0.59 2.57 -6.74
C TYR A 224 -0.22 1.31 -6.38
N LEU A 225 -0.12 0.25 -7.16
CA LEU A 225 -0.82 -1.02 -6.91
C LEU A 225 -0.38 -1.66 -5.59
N GLN A 226 0.93 -1.68 -5.33
CA GLN A 226 1.49 -2.17 -4.07
C GLN A 226 0.92 -1.39 -2.88
N CYS A 227 0.84 -0.05 -3.00
CA CYS A 227 0.30 0.80 -1.94
C CYS A 227 -1.18 0.50 -1.65
N ILE A 228 -1.99 0.24 -2.68
CA ILE A 228 -3.39 -0.19 -2.49
C ILE A 228 -3.44 -1.50 -1.73
N VAL A 229 -2.67 -2.50 -2.18
CA VAL A 229 -2.69 -3.82 -1.56
C VAL A 229 -2.24 -3.77 -0.11
N MET A 230 -1.17 -3.04 0.20
CA MET A 230 -0.66 -2.89 1.57
C MET A 230 -1.55 -2.08 2.50
N SER A 231 -2.35 -1.14 1.96
CA SER A 231 -3.20 -0.27 2.78
C SER A 231 -4.59 -0.84 3.01
N GLU A 232 -5.13 -1.55 2.01
CA GLU A 232 -6.55 -1.94 1.94
C GLU A 232 -6.79 -3.35 1.34
N GLY A 233 -5.74 -4.05 0.88
CA GLY A 233 -5.85 -5.29 0.12
C GLY A 233 -6.07 -6.57 0.95
N ASP A 234 -6.00 -6.51 2.28
CA ASP A 234 -6.04 -7.71 3.15
C ASP A 234 -7.28 -8.60 2.91
N HIS A 235 -8.44 -8.00 2.68
CA HIS A 235 -9.67 -8.76 2.42
C HIS A 235 -9.61 -9.44 1.06
N PHE A 236 -9.23 -8.67 0.03
CA PHE A 236 -9.07 -9.18 -1.34
C PHE A 236 -8.05 -10.32 -1.41
N LEU A 237 -6.89 -10.17 -0.77
CA LEU A 237 -5.85 -11.19 -0.77
C LEU A 237 -6.31 -12.46 -0.07
N ARG A 238 -6.98 -12.34 1.08
CA ARG A 238 -7.51 -13.49 1.83
C ARG A 238 -8.52 -14.28 1.02
N ASP A 239 -9.52 -13.61 0.45
CA ASP A 239 -10.57 -14.26 -0.32
C ASP A 239 -10.01 -14.92 -1.57
N THR A 240 -9.13 -14.21 -2.27
CA THR A 240 -8.52 -14.71 -3.51
C THR A 240 -7.57 -15.87 -3.22
N ALA A 241 -6.76 -15.79 -2.17
CA ALA A 241 -5.90 -16.90 -1.76
C ALA A 241 -6.74 -18.14 -1.36
N ASN A 242 -7.89 -17.95 -0.70
CA ASN A 242 -8.81 -19.04 -0.40
C ASN A 242 -9.42 -19.65 -1.66
N ALA A 243 -9.84 -18.81 -2.63
CA ALA A 243 -10.34 -19.30 -3.92
C ALA A 243 -9.27 -20.08 -4.71
N VAL A 244 -8.04 -19.57 -4.74
CA VAL A 244 -6.89 -20.25 -5.36
C VAL A 244 -6.57 -21.56 -4.63
N ALA A 245 -6.66 -21.61 -3.29
CA ALA A 245 -6.51 -22.84 -2.53
C ALA A 245 -7.56 -23.89 -2.91
N LEU A 246 -8.82 -23.48 -3.12
CA LEU A 246 -9.87 -24.37 -3.61
C LEU A 246 -9.58 -24.88 -5.03
N ALA A 247 -9.11 -24.01 -5.92
CA ALA A 247 -8.69 -24.41 -7.26
C ALA A 247 -7.51 -25.39 -7.24
N LEU A 248 -6.52 -25.18 -6.35
CA LEU A 248 -5.39 -26.08 -6.14
C LEU A 248 -5.83 -27.47 -5.66
N ARG A 249 -6.85 -27.55 -4.79
CA ARG A 249 -7.44 -28.84 -4.35
C ARG A 249 -8.08 -29.61 -5.50
N ALA A 250 -8.65 -28.92 -6.49
CA ALA A 250 -9.21 -29.53 -7.70
C ALA A 250 -8.12 -29.98 -8.71
N GLY A 251 -6.84 -29.72 -8.42
CA GLY A 251 -5.73 -30.03 -9.32
C GLY A 251 -5.79 -29.22 -10.61
N LYS A 252 -5.32 -29.82 -11.71
CA LYS A 252 -5.25 -29.14 -13.03
C LYS A 252 -6.59 -28.61 -13.53
N GLN A 253 -7.68 -29.30 -13.21
CA GLN A 253 -9.03 -28.89 -13.60
C GLN A 253 -9.46 -27.57 -12.96
N GLY A 254 -8.93 -27.25 -11.77
CA GLY A 254 -9.22 -25.98 -11.09
C GLY A 254 -8.55 -24.77 -11.72
N ARG A 255 -7.54 -24.97 -12.58
CA ARG A 255 -6.73 -23.92 -13.22
C ARG A 255 -6.29 -22.81 -12.24
N PRO A 256 -5.63 -23.16 -11.11
CA PRO A 256 -5.30 -22.22 -10.05
C PRO A 256 -4.44 -21.04 -10.49
N VAL A 257 -3.51 -21.22 -11.44
CA VAL A 257 -2.61 -20.14 -11.88
C VAL A 257 -3.38 -19.15 -12.75
N ALA A 258 -4.18 -19.62 -13.70
CA ALA A 258 -5.06 -18.79 -14.51
C ALA A 258 -6.08 -18.04 -13.65
N MET A 259 -6.63 -18.68 -12.61
CA MET A 259 -7.51 -18.02 -11.63
C MET A 259 -6.80 -16.87 -10.91
N ALA A 260 -5.59 -17.11 -10.38
CA ALA A 260 -4.79 -16.10 -9.72
C ALA A 260 -4.48 -14.91 -10.64
N ARG A 261 -4.02 -15.20 -11.88
CA ARG A 261 -3.78 -14.19 -12.91
C ARG A 261 -5.02 -13.34 -13.18
N ARG A 262 -6.17 -13.99 -13.44
CA ARG A 262 -7.43 -13.31 -13.76
C ARG A 262 -7.90 -12.43 -12.59
N ALA A 263 -7.78 -12.89 -11.35
CA ALA A 263 -8.18 -12.12 -10.18
C ALA A 263 -7.35 -10.84 -10.04
N ILE A 264 -6.02 -10.93 -10.18
CA ILE A 264 -5.12 -9.78 -10.12
C ILE A 264 -5.33 -8.83 -11.29
N GLN A 265 -5.54 -9.35 -12.50
CA GLN A 265 -5.84 -8.53 -13.67
C GLN A 265 -7.18 -7.78 -13.50
N ALA A 266 -8.21 -8.44 -12.97
CA ALA A 266 -9.50 -7.82 -12.69
C ALA A 266 -9.38 -6.71 -11.64
N PHE A 267 -8.62 -6.97 -10.57
CA PHE A 267 -8.31 -5.98 -9.54
C PHE A 267 -7.59 -4.76 -10.12
N ALA A 268 -6.50 -4.96 -10.85
CA ALA A 268 -5.75 -3.88 -11.48
C ALA A 268 -6.61 -3.10 -12.49
N THR A 269 -7.41 -3.79 -13.30
CA THR A 269 -8.31 -3.16 -14.28
C THR A 269 -9.36 -2.29 -13.59
N ALA A 270 -9.92 -2.73 -12.45
CA ALA A 270 -10.85 -1.92 -11.68
C ALA A 270 -10.20 -0.62 -11.18
N GLU A 271 -8.96 -0.71 -10.68
CA GLU A 271 -8.19 0.45 -10.23
C GLU A 271 -7.82 1.38 -11.38
N PHE A 272 -7.41 0.87 -12.53
CA PHE A 272 -7.09 1.67 -13.71
C PHE A 272 -8.29 2.36 -14.33
N ARG A 273 -9.47 1.73 -14.31
CA ARG A 273 -10.73 2.41 -14.67
C ARG A 273 -10.99 3.61 -13.76
N SER A 274 -10.69 3.49 -12.47
CA SER A 274 -10.80 4.61 -11.50
C SER A 274 -9.83 5.78 -11.78
N LEU A 275 -8.82 5.53 -12.63
CA LEU A 275 -7.83 6.51 -13.07
C LEU A 275 -8.11 7.03 -14.49
N SER A 276 -9.13 6.50 -15.19
CA SER A 276 -9.37 6.74 -16.62
C SER A 276 -8.16 6.45 -17.51
N ARG A 277 -7.33 5.46 -17.12
CA ARG A 277 -6.06 5.09 -17.79
C ARG A 277 -5.97 3.59 -18.07
N THR A 278 -6.80 3.11 -18.99
CA THR A 278 -6.86 1.68 -19.36
C THR A 278 -5.67 1.23 -20.22
N ASP A 279 -4.91 2.18 -20.77
CA ASP A 279 -3.69 1.99 -21.56
C ASP A 279 -2.50 1.50 -20.73
N MET A 280 -2.53 1.68 -19.40
CA MET A 280 -1.38 1.46 -18.51
C MET A 280 -1.24 0.01 -17.99
N ILE A 281 -2.04 -0.94 -18.49
CA ILE A 281 -1.97 -2.34 -18.05
C ILE A 281 -0.64 -2.99 -18.48
N SER A 282 -0.14 -2.66 -19.67
CA SER A 282 1.15 -3.16 -20.18
C SER A 282 2.31 -2.79 -19.26
N ASP A 283 2.26 -1.60 -18.68
CA ASP A 283 3.30 -1.08 -17.82
C ASP A 283 3.34 -1.77 -16.44
N ALA A 284 2.25 -2.47 -16.08
CA ALA A 284 2.12 -3.21 -14.83
C ALA A 284 2.42 -4.71 -14.96
N GLU A 285 2.72 -5.23 -16.15
CA GLU A 285 2.84 -6.68 -16.39
C GLU A 285 3.79 -7.40 -15.42
N ALA A 286 4.94 -6.79 -15.11
CA ALA A 286 5.90 -7.36 -14.17
C ALA A 286 5.34 -7.51 -12.76
N TYR A 287 4.60 -6.50 -12.28
CA TYR A 287 3.91 -6.55 -10.99
C TYR A 287 2.78 -7.59 -10.99
N LEU A 288 1.96 -7.62 -12.05
CA LEU A 288 0.86 -8.57 -12.18
C LEU A 288 1.35 -10.01 -12.18
N GLY A 289 2.49 -10.29 -12.83
CA GLY A 289 3.15 -11.59 -12.81
C GLY A 289 3.58 -12.00 -11.39
N ASN A 290 4.26 -11.10 -10.68
CA ASN A 290 4.68 -11.36 -9.29
C ASN A 290 3.46 -11.62 -8.38
N SER A 291 2.47 -10.73 -8.43
CA SER A 291 1.22 -10.85 -7.70
C SER A 291 0.49 -12.19 -7.95
N ALA A 292 0.46 -12.67 -9.19
CA ALA A 292 -0.16 -13.95 -9.53
C ALA A 292 0.58 -15.13 -8.90
N ALA A 293 1.92 -15.12 -8.96
CA ALA A 293 2.74 -16.15 -8.31
C ALA A 293 2.55 -16.15 -6.78
N ASP A 294 2.51 -14.96 -6.17
CA ASP A 294 2.31 -14.79 -4.73
C ASP A 294 0.93 -15.27 -4.25
N LEU A 295 -0.13 -15.09 -5.05
CA LEU A 295 -1.44 -15.67 -4.75
C LEU A 295 -1.41 -17.21 -4.78
N VAL A 296 -0.67 -17.81 -5.70
CA VAL A 296 -0.49 -19.27 -5.75
C VAL A 296 0.29 -19.74 -4.52
N ILE A 297 1.33 -19.01 -4.10
CA ILE A 297 2.07 -19.27 -2.86
C ILE A 297 1.13 -19.22 -1.64
N MET A 298 0.33 -18.15 -1.51
CA MET A 298 -0.62 -18.02 -0.41
C MET A 298 -1.69 -19.10 -0.43
N GLY A 299 -2.22 -19.45 -1.61
CA GLY A 299 -3.19 -20.52 -1.78
C GLY A 299 -2.63 -21.89 -1.35
N LEU A 300 -1.41 -22.23 -1.78
CA LEU A 300 -0.73 -23.46 -1.35
C LEU A 300 -0.48 -23.47 0.16
N TRP A 301 -0.04 -22.35 0.72
CA TRP A 301 0.18 -22.25 2.16
C TRP A 301 -1.10 -22.47 2.96
N ASN A 302 -2.25 -21.96 2.50
CA ASN A 302 -3.54 -22.23 3.14
C ASN A 302 -3.87 -23.73 3.18
N LEU A 303 -3.52 -24.48 2.13
CA LEU A 303 -3.66 -25.95 2.13
C LEU A 303 -2.69 -26.64 3.09
N VAL A 304 -1.49 -26.10 3.27
CA VAL A 304 -0.53 -26.62 4.25
C VAL A 304 -1.04 -26.42 5.68
N LEU A 305 -1.64 -25.27 5.98
CA LEU A 305 -2.20 -24.96 7.31
C LEU A 305 -3.34 -25.91 7.73
N ASP A 306 -4.03 -26.55 6.78
CA ASP A 306 -4.99 -27.61 7.09
C ASP A 306 -4.31 -28.79 7.83
N HIS A 307 -3.05 -29.07 7.51
CA HIS A 307 -2.27 -30.18 8.02
C HIS A 307 -1.15 -29.78 8.99
N TYR A 308 -0.77 -28.51 9.07
CA TYR A 308 0.29 -28.00 9.95
C TYR A 308 -0.25 -26.91 10.89
N LYS A 309 -0.78 -27.32 12.05
CA LYS A 309 -1.48 -26.43 12.99
C LYS A 309 -0.59 -25.45 13.74
N ALA A 310 0.71 -25.74 13.84
CA ALA A 310 1.69 -24.81 14.40
C ALA A 310 2.09 -23.69 13.42
N GLY A 311 1.64 -23.74 12.16
CA GLY A 311 1.92 -22.73 11.16
C GLY A 311 1.05 -21.49 11.34
N GLU A 312 1.64 -20.32 11.06
CA GLU A 312 0.93 -19.05 10.98
C GLU A 312 0.59 -18.70 9.52
N ALA A 313 -0.40 -17.84 9.28
CA ALA A 313 -0.70 -17.31 7.96
C ALA A 313 0.48 -16.51 7.39
N LEU A 314 0.68 -16.55 6.07
CA LEU A 314 1.70 -15.72 5.43
C LEU A 314 1.34 -14.23 5.57
N PRO A 315 2.32 -13.36 5.82
CA PRO A 315 2.06 -11.93 6.00
C PRO A 315 1.67 -11.25 4.68
N TYR A 316 0.48 -10.63 4.64
CA TYR A 316 0.00 -9.91 3.46
C TYR A 316 0.86 -8.70 3.06
N TYR A 317 1.57 -8.09 4.01
CA TYR A 317 2.46 -6.96 3.74
C TYR A 317 3.70 -7.32 2.92
N GLN A 318 4.00 -8.61 2.74
CA GLN A 318 5.08 -9.08 1.85
C GLN A 318 4.62 -9.30 0.41
N PHE A 319 3.32 -9.21 0.14
CA PHE A 319 2.73 -9.51 -1.16
C PHE A 319 3.26 -8.60 -2.27
N SER A 320 3.70 -9.22 -3.37
CA SER A 320 4.10 -8.65 -4.66
C SER A 320 5.20 -7.58 -4.59
N ARG A 321 6.07 -7.63 -3.57
CA ARG A 321 7.19 -6.68 -3.41
C ARG A 321 8.45 -7.16 -4.13
N ASP A 322 8.79 -8.44 -3.98
CA ASP A 322 10.02 -9.07 -4.49
C ASP A 322 9.96 -10.60 -4.24
N ASP A 323 11.07 -11.23 -3.79
CA ASP A 323 11.14 -12.65 -3.43
C ASP A 323 10.86 -12.93 -1.93
N ARG A 324 10.51 -11.92 -1.13
CA ARG A 324 10.33 -12.06 0.33
C ARG A 324 9.21 -13.03 0.71
N LEU A 325 8.04 -12.94 0.06
CA LEU A 325 6.93 -13.85 0.35
C LEU A 325 7.33 -15.31 0.04
N PHE A 326 8.01 -15.53 -1.08
CA PHE A 326 8.52 -16.84 -1.47
C PHE A 326 9.55 -17.37 -0.45
N LYS A 327 10.50 -16.55 0.02
CA LYS A 327 11.45 -16.95 1.07
C LYS A 327 10.74 -17.37 2.35
N THR A 328 9.82 -16.54 2.84
CA THR A 328 9.02 -16.84 4.03
C THR A 328 8.25 -18.15 3.85
N PHE A 329 7.67 -18.37 2.67
CA PHE A 329 7.00 -19.62 2.33
C PHE A 329 7.96 -20.81 2.34
N ALA A 330 9.11 -20.73 1.68
CA ALA A 330 10.09 -21.81 1.59
C ALA A 330 10.59 -22.22 2.99
N ASP A 331 10.94 -21.25 3.84
CA ASP A 331 11.37 -21.50 5.22
C ASP A 331 10.28 -22.20 6.05
N ARG A 332 9.03 -21.74 5.89
CA ARG A 332 7.87 -22.34 6.58
C ARG A 332 7.52 -23.72 6.07
N ILE A 333 7.71 -24.00 4.78
CA ILE A 333 7.58 -25.35 4.21
C ILE A 333 8.63 -26.30 4.79
N GLU A 334 9.88 -25.86 4.92
CA GLU A 334 10.93 -26.67 5.55
C GLU A 334 10.62 -26.99 7.01
N ALA A 335 10.02 -26.05 7.75
CA ALA A 335 9.49 -26.33 9.09
C ALA A 335 8.33 -27.35 9.05
N ALA A 336 7.34 -27.15 8.17
CA ALA A 336 6.19 -28.06 8.03
C ALA A 336 6.60 -29.48 7.62
N LYS A 337 7.63 -29.65 6.79
CA LYS A 337 8.18 -30.97 6.41
C LYS A 337 8.72 -31.76 7.60
N ARG A 338 9.14 -31.10 8.70
CA ARG A 338 9.61 -31.78 9.92
C ARG A 338 8.44 -32.26 10.80
N ASP A 339 7.27 -31.66 10.65
CA ASP A 339 6.08 -32.02 11.40
C ASP A 339 5.52 -33.39 10.97
N ALA A 340 5.21 -34.25 11.95
CA ALA A 340 4.74 -35.60 11.69
C ALA A 340 3.32 -35.62 11.10
N HIS A 341 2.45 -34.70 11.54
CA HIS A 341 1.06 -34.65 11.08
C HIS A 341 1.01 -34.23 9.60
N TYR A 342 1.75 -33.17 9.21
CA TYR A 342 1.90 -32.79 7.81
C TYR A 342 2.43 -33.93 6.96
N ARG A 343 3.53 -34.58 7.37
CA ARG A 343 4.13 -35.69 6.60
C ARG A 343 3.14 -36.84 6.35
N ASN A 344 2.33 -37.18 7.34
CA ASN A 344 1.43 -38.33 7.27
C ASN A 344 0.07 -38.02 6.64
N LYS A 345 -0.42 -36.77 6.75
CA LYS A 345 -1.78 -36.39 6.33
C LYS A 345 -1.85 -35.55 5.07
N ALA A 346 -0.79 -34.81 4.71
CA ALA A 346 -0.79 -34.03 3.49
C ALA A 346 -0.84 -34.93 2.25
N THR A 347 -1.70 -34.56 1.28
CA THR A 347 -1.92 -35.34 0.07
C THR A 347 -0.68 -35.36 -0.83
N LYS A 348 -0.53 -36.42 -1.63
CA LYS A 348 0.56 -36.50 -2.64
C LYS A 348 0.48 -35.35 -3.65
N LEU A 349 -0.74 -34.94 -4.01
CA LEU A 349 -0.98 -33.80 -4.89
C LEU A 349 -0.41 -32.51 -4.30
N LEU A 350 -0.76 -32.20 -3.04
CA LEU A 350 -0.26 -30.99 -2.36
C LEU A 350 1.29 -30.97 -2.31
N LYS A 351 1.91 -32.09 -1.95
CA LYS A 351 3.37 -32.21 -1.90
C LYS A 351 4.01 -31.97 -3.28
N SER A 352 3.45 -32.58 -4.33
CA SER A 352 3.91 -32.39 -5.70
C SER A 352 3.75 -30.94 -6.19
N GLN A 353 2.62 -30.28 -5.89
CA GLN A 353 2.40 -28.87 -6.24
C GLN A 353 3.39 -27.95 -5.54
N ILE A 354 3.74 -28.23 -4.27
CA ILE A 354 4.76 -27.47 -3.52
C ILE A 354 6.14 -27.67 -4.15
N GLU A 355 6.51 -28.88 -4.52
CA GLU A 355 7.79 -29.18 -5.18
C GLU A 355 7.93 -28.45 -6.52
N VAL A 356 6.85 -28.45 -7.33
CA VAL A 356 6.77 -27.67 -8.58
C VAL A 356 6.99 -26.19 -8.30
N LEU A 357 6.26 -25.63 -7.33
CA LEU A 357 6.37 -24.21 -6.97
C LEU A 357 7.80 -23.85 -6.54
N LEU A 358 8.41 -24.62 -5.63
CA LEU A 358 9.77 -24.40 -5.17
C LEU A 358 10.78 -24.45 -6.33
N THR A 359 10.61 -25.40 -7.24
CA THR A 359 11.49 -25.58 -8.41
C THR A 359 11.40 -24.41 -9.38
N VAL A 360 10.20 -23.94 -9.69
CA VAL A 360 9.98 -22.84 -10.64
C VAL A 360 10.38 -21.48 -10.05
N MET A 361 10.15 -21.27 -8.75
CA MET A 361 10.37 -19.97 -8.11
C MET A 361 11.81 -19.74 -7.65
N ALA A 362 12.58 -20.80 -7.35
CA ALA A 362 13.94 -20.70 -6.82
C ALA A 362 14.95 -19.95 -7.72
N PRO A 363 14.96 -20.12 -9.06
CA PRO A 363 15.89 -19.38 -9.92
C PRO A 363 15.63 -17.88 -9.90
N ARG A 364 16.65 -17.08 -9.56
CA ARG A 364 16.58 -15.60 -9.59
C ARG A 364 16.73 -14.99 -10.98
N THR A 365 17.25 -15.75 -11.93
CA THR A 365 17.55 -15.27 -13.29
C THR A 365 16.32 -15.16 -14.18
N ARG A 366 15.22 -15.85 -13.83
CA ARG A 366 13.97 -15.82 -14.60
C ARG A 366 13.09 -14.65 -14.16
N ASN A 367 12.51 -13.96 -15.14
CA ASN A 367 11.49 -12.95 -14.86
C ASN A 367 10.19 -13.61 -14.35
N PHE A 368 9.34 -12.84 -13.69
CA PHE A 368 8.08 -13.38 -13.13
C PHE A 368 7.09 -13.84 -14.20
N ARG A 369 7.15 -13.28 -15.41
CA ARG A 369 6.30 -13.71 -16.52
C ARG A 369 6.58 -15.17 -16.90
N GLU A 370 7.84 -15.50 -17.13
CA GLU A 370 8.29 -16.88 -17.41
C GLU A 370 7.97 -17.83 -16.26
N LYS A 371 8.15 -17.38 -15.01
CA LYS A 371 7.81 -18.20 -13.83
C LYS A 371 6.32 -18.52 -13.80
N VAL A 372 5.46 -17.52 -14.04
CA VAL A 372 4.01 -17.72 -14.08
C VAL A 372 3.60 -18.64 -15.23
N GLU A 373 4.20 -18.50 -16.41
CA GLU A 373 3.94 -19.38 -17.55
C GLU A 373 4.30 -20.84 -17.25
N GLN A 374 5.47 -21.08 -16.62
CA GLN A 374 5.87 -22.43 -16.19
C GLN A 374 5.00 -22.99 -15.07
N LEU A 375 4.60 -22.15 -14.11
CA LEU A 375 3.64 -22.57 -13.07
C LEU A 375 2.31 -22.95 -13.71
N GLN A 376 1.85 -22.18 -14.70
CA GLN A 376 0.60 -22.45 -15.41
C GLN A 376 0.67 -23.79 -16.16
N GLU A 377 1.73 -24.03 -16.92
CA GLU A 377 1.92 -25.32 -17.62
C GLU A 377 1.92 -26.51 -16.64
N ALA A 378 2.61 -26.37 -15.50
CA ALA A 378 2.74 -27.44 -14.53
C ALA A 378 1.47 -27.68 -13.71
N LEU A 379 0.79 -26.61 -13.27
CA LEU A 379 -0.32 -26.66 -12.31
C LEU A 379 -1.71 -26.59 -12.95
N ASP A 380 -1.85 -25.96 -14.10
CA ASP A 380 -3.12 -25.87 -14.86
C ASP A 380 -3.14 -26.87 -16.03
N GLY A 381 -1.96 -27.30 -16.51
CA GLY A 381 -1.80 -28.09 -17.73
C GLY A 381 -1.44 -27.23 -18.93
N ALA A 382 -1.09 -27.89 -20.04
CA ALA A 382 -0.90 -27.20 -21.33
C ALA A 382 -2.20 -26.47 -21.72
N PRO A 383 -2.09 -25.28 -22.34
CA PRO A 383 -3.24 -24.48 -22.74
C PRO A 383 -4.24 -25.23 -23.63
#